data_AF-A0A4V2BEY1-F1
#
_entry.id   AF-A0A4V2BEY1-F1
#
_cell.length_a   1.000
_cell.length_b   1.000
_cell.length_c   1.000
_cell.angle_alpha   90.00
_cell.angle_beta   90.00
_cell.angle_gamma   90.00
#
_symmetry.space_group_name_H-M   'P 1'
#
loop_
_entity.id
_entity.type
_entity.pdbx_description
1 polymer ?
#
loop_
_entity_poly.entity_id
_entity_poly.type
_entity_poly.pdbx_seq_one_letter_code
_entity_poly.pdbx_strand_id
1 'polypeptide(L)'
;MKVNAELVSKNKGVIDASASFGILQLISRDMVPSSIYLEAKDFELGPIVTLALREKSKTANELVKDLMNQITFVGNLTGKTELKLASSEPIQSTGVVDLQLKKASLSINNPNLTLARQVFEKGLIKANLANGKLSIDPNSALNSQELKVGFKGNSVLRNPLENSLLDFVIALKLEGTLKDNFGFTMSFMGGNDQGVNYTINGTLSRPNFQGSPN
;
A
#
# COMPACT_ATOMS: atom_id res chain seq x y z
N MET A 1 -24.14 3.74 10.49
CA MET A 1 -23.26 4.89 10.79
C MET A 1 -22.21 5.01 9.70
N LYS A 2 -21.83 6.22 9.28
CA LYS A 2 -20.77 6.45 8.29
C LYS A 2 -19.72 7.37 8.90
N VAL A 3 -18.46 6.99 8.80
CA VAL A 3 -17.30 7.83 9.15
C VAL A 3 -16.68 8.30 7.86
N ASN A 4 -16.51 9.61 7.69
CA ASN A 4 -15.86 10.20 6.53
C ASN A 4 -14.61 10.95 6.98
N ALA A 5 -13.58 10.93 6.16
CA ALA A 5 -12.38 11.73 6.29
C ALA A 5 -12.01 12.29 4.92
N GLU A 6 -11.80 13.59 4.85
CA GLU A 6 -11.27 14.29 3.68
C GLU A 6 -9.88 14.79 4.04
N LEU A 7 -8.91 14.58 3.14
CA LEU A 7 -7.58 15.16 3.25
C LEU A 7 -7.28 15.92 1.97
N VAL A 8 -6.83 17.15 2.13
CA VAL A 8 -6.49 18.04 1.02
C VAL A 8 -4.99 18.31 1.04
N SER A 9 -4.31 18.07 -0.08
CA SER A 9 -2.90 18.36 -0.25
C SER A 9 -2.66 19.86 -0.45
N LYS A 10 -1.40 20.30 -0.32
CA LYS A 10 -1.02 21.71 -0.53
C LYS A 10 -1.41 22.22 -1.92
N ASN A 11 -1.32 21.36 -2.94
CA ASN A 11 -1.69 21.69 -4.31
C ASN A 11 -3.15 21.36 -4.66
N LYS A 12 -4.03 21.30 -3.65
CA LYS A 12 -5.49 21.08 -3.79
C LYS A 12 -5.88 19.71 -4.36
N GLY A 13 -4.98 18.74 -4.36
CA GLY A 13 -5.35 17.34 -4.58
C GLY A 13 -6.15 16.83 -3.38
N VAL A 14 -7.12 15.95 -3.59
CA VAL A 14 -8.05 15.51 -2.54
C VAL A 14 -8.07 14.00 -2.44
N ILE A 15 -8.13 13.49 -1.21
CA ILE A 15 -8.48 12.10 -0.94
C ILE A 15 -9.64 12.04 0.05
N ASP A 16 -10.71 11.40 -0.40
CA ASP A 16 -11.94 11.17 0.34
C ASP A 16 -12.00 9.71 0.76
N ALA A 17 -11.93 9.44 2.05
CA ALA A 17 -12.07 8.11 2.61
C ALA A 17 -13.36 8.01 3.41
N SER A 18 -14.10 6.92 3.28
CA SER A 18 -15.21 6.64 4.17
C SER A 18 -15.40 5.17 4.49
N ALA A 19 -15.83 4.90 5.70
CA ALA A 19 -16.20 3.58 6.19
C ALA A 19 -17.63 3.61 6.71
N SER A 20 -18.45 2.65 6.30
CA SER A 20 -19.84 2.54 6.77
C SER A 20 -20.01 1.29 7.62
N PHE A 21 -20.75 1.42 8.72
CA PHE A 21 -21.04 0.36 9.67
C PHE A 21 -22.55 0.14 9.75
N GLY A 22 -22.99 -1.11 9.63
CA GLY A 22 -24.36 -1.53 9.87
C GLY A 22 -24.72 -1.46 11.35
N ILE A 23 -26.00 -1.28 11.68
CA ILE A 23 -26.46 -1.12 13.07
C ILE A 23 -26.09 -2.35 13.92
N LEU A 24 -26.23 -3.56 13.38
CA LEU A 24 -25.84 -4.79 14.07
C LEU A 24 -24.32 -4.90 14.29
N GLN A 25 -23.51 -4.31 13.41
CA GLN A 25 -22.04 -4.29 13.52
C GLN A 25 -21.55 -3.28 14.57
N LEU A 26 -22.39 -2.33 14.99
CA LEU A 26 -22.07 -1.36 16.03
C LEU A 26 -22.24 -1.94 17.44
N ILE A 27 -23.05 -2.99 17.58
CA ILE A 27 -23.33 -3.68 18.85
C ILE A 27 -22.65 -5.06 18.92
N SER A 28 -22.09 -5.54 17.80
CA SER A 28 -21.24 -6.73 17.81
C SER A 28 -19.94 -6.44 18.54
N ARG A 29 -19.37 -7.49 19.15
CA ARG A 29 -18.00 -7.39 19.68
C ARG A 29 -17.03 -7.03 18.56
N ASP A 30 -17.31 -7.33 17.31
CA ASP A 30 -16.35 -7.11 16.24
C ASP A 30 -16.86 -6.08 15.23
N MET A 31 -16.29 -4.87 15.29
CA MET A 31 -16.66 -3.74 14.44
C MET A 31 -15.93 -3.84 13.10
N VAL A 32 -16.49 -4.59 12.16
CA VAL A 32 -16.02 -4.62 10.76
C VAL A 32 -16.93 -3.73 9.91
N PRO A 33 -16.39 -2.81 9.09
CA PRO A 33 -17.22 -1.96 8.24
C PRO A 33 -17.95 -2.77 7.18
N SER A 34 -19.22 -2.48 6.96
CA SER A 34 -20.03 -2.96 5.83
C SER A 34 -19.59 -2.42 4.47
N SER A 35 -18.92 -1.26 4.44
CA SER A 35 -18.35 -0.73 3.20
C SER A 35 -17.12 0.11 3.47
N ILE A 36 -16.15 0.05 2.56
CA ILE A 36 -14.98 0.93 2.53
C ILE A 36 -14.97 1.64 1.18
N TYR A 37 -14.87 2.96 1.20
CA TYR A 37 -14.74 3.80 0.02
C TYR A 37 -13.50 4.66 0.15
N LEU A 38 -12.76 4.80 -0.92
CA LEU A 38 -11.68 5.77 -1.05
C LEU A 38 -11.73 6.35 -2.46
N GLU A 39 -11.64 7.66 -2.59
CA GLU A 39 -11.48 8.33 -3.87
C GLU A 39 -10.33 9.32 -3.76
N ALA A 40 -9.41 9.27 -4.71
CA ALA A 40 -8.29 10.19 -4.79
C ALA A 40 -8.35 10.95 -6.12
N LYS A 41 -8.15 12.27 -6.05
CA LYS A 41 -8.11 13.19 -7.18
C LYS A 41 -6.82 13.99 -7.12
N ASP A 42 -5.85 13.58 -7.92
CA ASP A 42 -4.51 14.18 -8.01
C ASP A 42 -3.85 14.46 -6.63
N PHE A 43 -4.08 13.58 -5.66
CA PHE A 43 -3.60 13.74 -4.30
C PHE A 43 -2.10 13.48 -4.20
N GLU A 44 -1.35 14.43 -3.65
CA GLU A 44 0.11 14.36 -3.62
C GLU A 44 0.61 13.37 -2.55
N LEU A 45 1.31 12.33 -2.98
CA LEU A 45 1.87 11.32 -2.08
C LEU A 45 3.24 11.71 -1.52
N GLY A 46 3.97 12.62 -2.19
CA GLY A 46 5.34 12.99 -1.81
C GLY A 46 5.51 13.29 -0.32
N PRO A 47 4.73 14.24 0.26
CA PRO A 47 4.82 14.55 1.69
C PRO A 47 4.55 13.35 2.60
N ILE A 48 3.57 12.50 2.27
CA ILE A 48 3.23 11.31 3.07
C ILE A 48 4.36 10.28 3.01
N VAL A 49 4.88 10.01 1.81
CA VAL A 49 5.98 9.07 1.63
C VAL A 49 7.24 9.57 2.34
N THR A 50 7.55 10.85 2.25
CA THR A 50 8.68 11.46 2.99
C THR A 50 8.52 11.31 4.50
N LEU A 51 7.32 11.54 5.05
CA LEU A 51 7.05 11.32 6.47
C LEU A 51 7.22 9.85 6.86
N ALA A 52 6.69 8.92 6.06
CA ALA A 52 6.81 7.49 6.31
C ALA A 52 8.27 7.01 6.28
N LEU A 53 9.06 7.49 5.31
CA LEU A 53 10.49 7.19 5.21
C LEU A 53 11.26 7.73 6.42
N ARG A 54 10.97 8.95 6.86
CA ARG A 54 11.60 9.54 8.07
C ARG A 54 11.26 8.78 9.34
N GLU A 55 10.02 8.33 9.51
CA GLU A 55 9.66 7.54 10.69
C GLU A 55 10.35 6.18 10.68
N LYS A 56 10.46 5.54 9.51
CA LYS A 56 11.19 4.26 9.38
C LYS A 56 12.71 4.42 9.53
N SER A 57 13.28 5.55 9.12
CA SER A 57 14.73 5.80 9.23
C SER A 57 15.21 5.83 10.69
N LYS A 58 14.36 6.21 11.64
CA LYS A 58 14.67 6.19 13.09
C LYS A 58 15.06 4.81 13.64
N THR A 59 14.56 3.75 13.00
CA THR A 59 14.83 2.35 13.41
C THR A 59 15.84 1.65 12.52
N ALA A 60 16.33 2.32 11.48
CA ALA A 60 17.33 1.79 10.56
C ALA A 60 18.75 1.97 11.13
N ASN A 61 19.70 1.18 10.65
CA ASN A 61 21.11 1.44 10.93
C ASN A 61 21.56 2.78 10.31
N GLU A 62 22.65 3.38 10.81
CA GLU A 62 23.08 4.73 10.41
C GLU A 62 23.32 4.89 8.90
N LEU A 63 23.88 3.88 8.22
CA LEU A 63 24.10 3.92 6.77
C LEU A 63 22.79 3.98 5.98
N VAL A 64 21.79 3.17 6.36
CA VAL A 64 20.48 3.13 5.70
C VAL A 64 19.66 4.36 6.07
N LYS A 65 19.76 4.83 7.30
CA LYS A 65 19.05 6.02 7.80
C LYS A 65 19.38 7.26 7.00
N ASP A 66 20.67 7.52 6.73
CA ASP A 66 21.09 8.68 5.93
C ASP A 66 20.57 8.58 4.49
N LEU A 67 20.62 7.38 3.89
CA LEU A 67 20.05 7.15 2.56
C LEU A 67 18.55 7.40 2.53
N MET A 68 17.80 6.89 3.51
CA MET A 68 16.34 7.08 3.59
C MET A 68 15.96 8.56 3.71
N ASN A 69 16.76 9.36 4.41
CA ASN A 69 16.54 10.80 4.54
C ASN A 69 16.83 11.58 3.25
N GLN A 70 17.63 11.00 2.35
CA GLN A 70 17.99 11.58 1.05
C GLN A 70 17.07 11.11 -0.08
N ILE A 71 16.18 10.15 0.18
CA ILE A 71 15.16 9.71 -0.76
C ILE A 71 14.08 10.79 -0.88
N THR A 72 13.86 11.24 -2.10
CA THR A 72 12.73 12.09 -2.47
C THR A 72 11.79 11.31 -3.37
N PHE A 73 10.52 11.26 -2.97
CA PHE A 73 9.45 10.71 -3.78
C PHE A 73 8.48 11.82 -4.17
N VAL A 74 8.10 11.85 -5.44
CA VAL A 74 7.06 12.73 -5.98
C VAL A 74 6.08 11.86 -6.74
N GLY A 75 4.79 12.17 -6.67
CA GLY A 75 3.76 11.45 -7.41
C GLY A 75 2.37 11.80 -6.91
N ASN A 76 1.39 11.71 -7.80
CA ASN A 76 -0.01 12.03 -7.51
C ASN A 76 -0.86 10.76 -7.61
N LEU A 77 -1.62 10.47 -6.57
CA LEU A 77 -2.59 9.38 -6.53
C LEU A 77 -3.91 9.86 -7.16
N THR A 78 -4.44 9.07 -8.08
CA THR A 78 -5.79 9.24 -8.65
C THR A 78 -6.47 7.89 -8.69
N GLY A 79 -7.76 7.82 -8.38
CA GLY A 79 -8.51 6.59 -8.54
C GLY A 79 -9.54 6.39 -7.44
N LYS A 80 -10.08 5.18 -7.37
CA LYS A 80 -11.15 4.83 -6.47
C LYS A 80 -11.03 3.40 -5.96
N THR A 81 -11.36 3.22 -4.69
CA THR A 81 -11.63 1.95 -4.04
C THR A 81 -13.07 1.94 -3.56
N GLU A 82 -13.81 0.88 -3.86
CA GLU A 82 -15.14 0.65 -3.32
C GLU A 82 -15.26 -0.84 -2.96
N LEU A 83 -15.35 -1.13 -1.66
CA LEU A 83 -15.52 -2.47 -1.12
C LEU A 83 -16.84 -2.52 -0.34
N LYS A 84 -17.64 -3.55 -0.61
CA LYS A 84 -18.85 -3.92 0.12
C LYS A 84 -18.57 -5.24 0.82
N LEU A 85 -18.67 -5.24 2.14
CA LEU A 85 -18.29 -6.35 3.00
C LEU A 85 -19.53 -6.90 3.69
N ALA A 86 -19.82 -8.17 3.42
CA ALA A 86 -20.90 -8.91 4.05
C ALA A 86 -20.33 -9.71 5.23
N SER A 87 -20.47 -9.18 6.44
CA SER A 87 -19.85 -9.75 7.65
C SER A 87 -20.35 -11.16 7.99
N SER A 88 -21.64 -11.44 7.76
CA SER A 88 -22.27 -12.74 8.02
C SER A 88 -22.14 -13.72 6.85
N GLU A 89 -22.04 -13.20 5.62
CA GLU A 89 -21.93 -13.99 4.40
C GLU A 89 -20.78 -13.46 3.53
N PRO A 90 -19.51 -13.72 3.91
CA PRO A 90 -18.34 -13.15 3.24
C PRO A 90 -18.29 -13.38 1.73
N ILE A 91 -18.87 -14.48 1.25
CA ILE A 91 -19.00 -14.79 -0.18
C ILE A 91 -19.82 -13.74 -0.94
N GLN A 92 -20.73 -13.01 -0.29
CA GLN A 92 -21.49 -11.92 -0.92
C GLN A 92 -20.70 -10.60 -0.98
N SER A 93 -19.49 -10.55 -0.41
CA SER A 93 -18.65 -9.35 -0.46
C SER A 93 -18.16 -9.09 -1.87
N THR A 94 -18.22 -7.84 -2.29
CA THR A 94 -17.86 -7.38 -3.64
C THR A 94 -17.05 -6.09 -3.58
N GLY A 95 -16.29 -5.78 -4.62
CA GLY A 95 -15.63 -4.48 -4.68
C GLY A 95 -14.51 -4.39 -5.68
N VAL A 96 -14.08 -3.16 -5.95
CA VAL A 96 -13.01 -2.86 -6.90
C VAL A 96 -12.06 -1.84 -6.28
N VAL A 97 -10.78 -2.07 -6.49
CA VAL A 97 -9.70 -1.11 -6.25
C VAL A 97 -9.16 -0.75 -7.63
N ASP A 98 -9.12 0.53 -7.96
CA ASP A 98 -8.46 1.06 -9.15
C ASP A 98 -7.75 2.36 -8.78
N LEU A 99 -6.46 2.24 -8.45
CA LEU A 99 -5.61 3.35 -8.06
C LEU A 99 -4.46 3.50 -9.06
N GLN A 100 -4.27 4.71 -9.53
CA GLN A 100 -3.21 5.10 -10.45
C GLN A 100 -2.30 6.12 -9.79
N LEU A 101 -1.01 5.93 -9.98
CA LEU A 101 0.02 6.87 -9.60
C LEU A 101 0.53 7.59 -10.85
N LYS A 102 0.36 8.92 -10.88
CA LYS A 102 0.75 9.79 -12.00
C LYS A 102 2.00 10.61 -11.67
N LYS A 103 2.78 10.91 -12.71
CA LYS A 103 4.00 11.75 -12.65
C LYS A 103 4.94 11.32 -11.51
N ALA A 104 5.00 10.02 -11.26
CA ALA A 104 5.76 9.52 -10.13
C ALA A 104 7.24 9.44 -10.45
N SER A 105 8.04 9.81 -9.48
CA SER A 105 9.47 9.62 -9.54
C SER A 105 10.10 9.44 -8.17
N LEU A 106 11.15 8.65 -8.12
CA LEU A 106 12.03 8.47 -6.98
C LEU A 106 13.42 9.01 -7.33
N SER A 107 14.00 9.83 -6.47
CA SER A 107 15.40 10.24 -6.58
C SER A 107 16.10 10.08 -5.24
N ILE A 108 17.39 9.75 -5.28
CA ILE A 108 18.26 9.71 -4.11
C ILE A 108 19.25 10.85 -4.28
N ASN A 109 19.14 11.87 -3.43
CA ASN A 109 20.01 13.04 -3.51
C ASN A 109 21.30 12.79 -2.73
N ASN A 110 22.13 11.86 -3.21
CA ASN A 110 23.43 11.53 -2.64
C ASN A 110 24.55 11.79 -3.67
N PRO A 111 25.48 12.73 -3.41
CA PRO A 111 26.54 13.04 -4.36
C PRO A 111 27.55 11.90 -4.57
N ASN A 112 27.62 10.95 -3.64
CA ASN A 112 28.53 9.80 -3.71
C ASN A 112 27.92 8.60 -4.46
N LEU A 113 26.63 8.65 -4.78
CA LEU A 113 25.93 7.59 -5.51
C LEU A 113 25.45 8.15 -6.84
N THR A 114 26.05 7.69 -7.93
CA THR A 114 25.63 8.07 -9.28
C THR A 114 24.38 7.26 -9.65
N LEU A 115 23.22 7.72 -9.18
CA LEU A 115 21.94 7.06 -9.41
C LEU A 115 21.02 7.95 -10.23
N ALA A 116 20.50 7.39 -11.32
CA ALA A 116 19.53 8.09 -12.14
C ALA A 116 18.22 8.28 -11.38
N ARG A 117 17.53 9.40 -11.65
CA ARG A 117 16.15 9.61 -11.21
C ARG A 117 15.26 8.55 -11.84
N GLN A 118 14.55 7.79 -11.01
CA GLN A 118 13.62 6.76 -11.44
C GLN A 118 12.29 7.42 -11.76
N VAL A 119 11.93 7.52 -13.03
CA VAL A 119 10.60 7.97 -13.45
C VAL A 119 9.75 6.73 -13.70
N PHE A 120 8.57 6.66 -13.08
CA PHE A 120 7.70 5.50 -13.21
C PHE A 120 6.77 5.68 -14.40
N GLU A 121 6.89 4.78 -15.38
CA GLU A 121 6.06 4.78 -16.61
C GLU A 121 4.65 4.26 -16.33
N LYS A 122 4.55 3.27 -15.44
CA LYS A 122 3.29 2.65 -15.02
C LYS A 122 3.27 2.57 -13.51
N GLY A 123 2.31 3.24 -12.89
CA GLY A 123 1.96 3.06 -11.50
C GLY A 123 0.49 2.75 -11.37
N LEU A 124 0.17 1.46 -11.21
CA LEU A 124 -1.20 0.98 -11.18
C LEU A 124 -1.36 -0.06 -10.08
N ILE A 125 -2.43 0.08 -9.30
CA ILE A 125 -2.85 -0.88 -8.30
C ILE A 125 -4.32 -1.17 -8.54
N LYS A 126 -4.61 -2.35 -9.11
CA LYS A 126 -5.96 -2.84 -9.34
C LYS A 126 -6.21 -4.10 -8.54
N ALA A 127 -7.38 -4.21 -7.94
CA ALA A 127 -7.83 -5.43 -7.30
C ALA A 127 -9.34 -5.57 -7.41
N ASN A 128 -9.82 -6.80 -7.40
CA ASN A 128 -11.23 -7.12 -7.44
C ASN A 128 -11.58 -8.05 -6.29
N LEU A 129 -12.63 -7.71 -5.55
CA LEU A 129 -13.24 -8.55 -4.54
C LEU A 129 -14.50 -9.15 -5.13
N ALA A 130 -14.53 -10.47 -5.27
CA ALA A 130 -15.71 -11.20 -5.72
C ALA A 130 -15.75 -12.56 -5.03
N ASN A 131 -16.94 -13.02 -4.67
CA ASN A 131 -17.16 -14.31 -4.00
C ASN A 131 -16.32 -14.46 -2.72
N GLY A 132 -16.16 -13.37 -1.97
CA GLY A 132 -15.30 -13.35 -0.78
C GLY A 132 -13.80 -13.49 -1.06
N LYS A 133 -13.35 -13.36 -2.31
CA LYS A 133 -11.93 -13.41 -2.66
C LYS A 133 -11.46 -12.07 -3.22
N LEU A 134 -10.52 -11.42 -2.54
CA LEU A 134 -9.81 -10.27 -3.09
C LEU A 134 -8.65 -10.80 -3.95
N SER A 135 -8.59 -10.41 -5.21
CA SER A 135 -7.51 -10.77 -6.14
C SER A 135 -6.92 -9.51 -6.74
N ILE A 136 -5.60 -9.35 -6.65
CA ILE A 136 -4.89 -8.23 -7.27
C ILE A 136 -4.65 -8.54 -8.75
N ASP A 137 -4.89 -7.56 -9.61
CA ASP A 137 -4.59 -7.66 -11.04
C ASP A 137 -3.08 -7.89 -11.22
N PRO A 138 -2.66 -8.94 -11.95
CA PRO A 138 -1.24 -9.21 -12.22
C PRO A 138 -0.48 -8.05 -12.88
N ASN A 139 -1.20 -7.12 -13.52
CA ASN A 139 -0.65 -5.93 -14.15
C ASN A 139 -0.41 -4.77 -13.18
N SER A 140 -0.77 -4.94 -11.90
CA SER A 140 -0.53 -3.97 -10.84
C SER A 140 0.95 -3.91 -10.52
N ALA A 141 1.59 -2.79 -10.85
CA ALA A 141 3.01 -2.58 -10.66
C ALA A 141 3.38 -1.10 -10.63
N LEU A 142 4.55 -0.80 -10.06
CA LEU A 142 5.29 0.44 -10.24
C LEU A 142 6.58 0.10 -11.00
N ASN A 143 6.68 0.55 -12.25
CA ASN A 143 7.83 0.25 -13.10
C ASN A 143 8.53 1.52 -13.51
N SER A 144 9.85 1.55 -13.29
CA SER A 144 10.79 2.53 -13.82
C SER A 144 11.93 1.80 -14.54
N GLN A 145 12.92 2.54 -15.04
CA GLN A 145 14.05 1.98 -15.75
C GLN A 145 14.86 0.96 -14.91
N GLU A 146 15.09 1.25 -13.62
CA GLU A 146 15.96 0.42 -12.77
C GLU A 146 15.26 -0.13 -11.51
N LEU A 147 14.04 0.31 -11.21
CA LEU A 147 13.24 -0.20 -10.11
C LEU A 147 11.90 -0.73 -10.62
N LYS A 148 11.63 -2.01 -10.35
CA LYS A 148 10.37 -2.70 -10.64
C LYS A 148 9.74 -3.20 -9.35
N VAL A 149 8.48 -2.84 -9.13
CA VAL A 149 7.69 -3.24 -7.96
C VAL A 149 6.41 -3.90 -8.46
N GLY A 150 6.28 -5.21 -8.23
CA GLY A 150 5.06 -5.96 -8.54
C GLY A 150 4.22 -6.19 -7.30
N PHE A 151 2.90 -6.10 -7.44
CA PHE A 151 1.96 -6.43 -6.38
C PHE A 151 1.25 -7.74 -6.73
N LYS A 152 1.34 -8.72 -5.85
CA LYS A 152 0.65 -10.01 -5.98
C LYS A 152 -0.05 -10.30 -4.66
N GLY A 153 -1.13 -11.05 -4.71
CA GLY A 153 -1.79 -11.48 -3.49
C GLY A 153 -3.23 -11.88 -3.73
N ASN A 154 -3.72 -12.63 -2.77
CA ASN A 154 -5.09 -13.06 -2.69
C ASN A 154 -5.50 -13.06 -1.22
N SER A 155 -6.67 -12.52 -0.93
CA SER A 155 -7.32 -12.71 0.37
C SER A 155 -8.54 -13.58 0.20
N VAL A 156 -8.77 -14.49 1.14
CA VAL A 156 -10.01 -15.25 1.24
C VAL A 156 -10.73 -14.81 2.50
N LEU A 157 -11.87 -14.17 2.30
CA LEU A 157 -12.77 -13.77 3.36
C LEU A 157 -13.49 -15.01 3.89
N ARG A 158 -13.38 -15.25 5.19
CA ARG A 158 -13.92 -16.45 5.86
C ARG A 158 -15.08 -16.06 6.76
N ASN A 159 -15.95 -17.00 7.12
CA ASN A 159 -16.98 -16.79 8.13
C ASN A 159 -16.48 -17.31 9.49
N PRO A 160 -16.48 -16.50 10.57
CA PRO A 160 -16.76 -15.06 10.60
C PRO A 160 -15.67 -14.22 9.91
N LEU A 161 -16.06 -13.05 9.39
CA LEU A 161 -15.21 -12.17 8.58
C LEU A 161 -13.88 -11.81 9.26
N GLU A 162 -13.81 -11.82 10.59
CA GLU A 162 -12.55 -11.55 11.30
C GLU A 162 -11.48 -12.62 11.12
N ASN A 163 -11.87 -13.86 10.81
CA ASN A 163 -10.94 -14.96 10.58
C ASN A 163 -10.39 -14.97 9.15
N SER A 164 -10.71 -13.96 8.36
CA SER A 164 -10.24 -13.82 6.99
C SER A 164 -8.74 -13.63 6.96
N LEU A 165 -8.08 -14.32 6.02
CA LEU A 165 -6.63 -14.27 5.86
C LEU A 165 -6.28 -13.32 4.73
N LEU A 166 -5.37 -12.41 4.99
CA LEU A 166 -4.72 -11.55 4.01
C LEU A 166 -3.33 -12.13 3.74
N ASP A 167 -3.09 -12.52 2.49
CA ASP A 167 -1.76 -12.83 1.97
C ASP A 167 -1.48 -11.87 0.81
N PHE A 168 -0.49 -11.01 1.03
CA PHE A 168 -0.07 -10.00 0.08
C PHE A 168 1.44 -10.03 -0.09
N VAL A 169 1.90 -10.07 -1.34
CA VAL A 169 3.31 -10.14 -1.70
C VAL A 169 3.68 -8.90 -2.52
N ILE A 170 4.67 -8.16 -2.03
CA ILE A 170 5.34 -7.08 -2.75
C ILE A 170 6.66 -7.63 -3.28
N ALA A 171 6.77 -7.76 -4.60
CA ALA A 171 8.00 -8.19 -5.27
C ALA A 171 8.80 -6.97 -5.72
N LEU A 172 9.99 -6.75 -5.16
CA LEU A 172 10.91 -5.69 -5.57
C LEU A 172 12.05 -6.27 -6.39
N LYS A 173 12.34 -5.68 -7.54
CA LYS A 173 13.49 -6.03 -8.38
C LYS A 173 14.27 -4.76 -8.75
N LEU A 174 15.57 -4.82 -8.53
CA LEU A 174 16.53 -3.79 -8.94
C LEU A 174 17.25 -4.22 -10.22
N GLU A 175 17.48 -3.27 -11.11
CA GLU A 175 18.23 -3.44 -12.36
C GLU A 175 19.26 -2.31 -12.51
N GLY A 176 20.20 -2.41 -13.45
CA GLY A 176 21.18 -1.36 -13.76
C GLY A 176 21.97 -0.87 -12.55
N THR A 177 22.17 0.45 -12.47
CA THR A 177 23.01 1.06 -11.43
C THR A 177 22.41 0.89 -10.02
N LEU A 178 21.09 0.82 -9.87
CA LEU A 178 20.47 0.47 -8.59
C LEU A 178 20.83 -0.94 -8.13
N LYS A 179 20.90 -1.93 -9.03
CA LYS A 179 21.34 -3.28 -8.67
C LYS A 179 22.82 -3.27 -8.28
N ASP A 180 23.66 -2.57 -9.02
CA ASP A 180 25.10 -2.54 -8.75
C ASP A 180 25.41 -1.89 -7.39
N ASN A 181 24.69 -0.82 -7.05
CA ASN A 181 24.89 -0.09 -5.80
C ASN A 181 24.18 -0.72 -4.59
N PHE A 182 23.03 -1.38 -4.77
CA PHE A 182 22.19 -1.86 -3.64
C PHE A 182 21.82 -3.34 -3.69
N GLY A 183 22.23 -4.08 -4.71
CA GLY A 183 21.95 -5.51 -4.84
C GLY A 183 22.45 -6.32 -3.63
N PHE A 184 23.59 -5.92 -3.05
CA PHE A 184 24.10 -6.55 -1.83
C PHE A 184 23.11 -6.43 -0.65
N THR A 185 22.42 -5.30 -0.52
CA THR A 185 21.43 -5.07 0.56
C THR A 185 20.21 -5.97 0.34
N MET A 186 19.80 -6.18 -0.91
CA MET A 186 18.73 -7.11 -1.26
C MET A 186 19.07 -8.55 -0.84
N SER A 187 20.32 -8.98 -1.05
CA SER A 187 20.80 -10.29 -0.59
C SER A 187 20.75 -10.44 0.93
N PHE A 188 21.14 -9.42 1.69
CA PHE A 188 21.02 -9.42 3.16
C PHE A 188 19.57 -9.52 3.65
N MET A 189 18.61 -9.01 2.88
CA MET A 189 17.17 -9.10 3.18
C MET A 189 16.55 -10.42 2.67
N GLY A 190 17.36 -11.41 2.30
CA GLY A 190 16.90 -12.70 1.80
C GLY A 190 16.46 -12.68 0.33
N GLY A 191 16.78 -11.64 -0.42
CA GLY A 191 16.56 -11.54 -1.86
C GLY A 191 17.61 -12.31 -2.68
N ASN A 192 17.27 -12.59 -3.94
CA ASN A 192 18.16 -13.21 -4.92
C ASN A 192 18.24 -12.35 -6.20
N ASP A 193 18.86 -12.87 -7.26
CA ASP A 193 18.98 -12.17 -8.55
C ASP A 193 17.63 -11.79 -9.20
N GLN A 194 16.53 -12.44 -8.80
CA GLN A 194 15.19 -12.11 -9.25
C GLN A 194 14.51 -11.02 -8.41
N GLY A 195 15.10 -10.63 -7.29
CA GLY A 195 14.58 -9.60 -6.38
C GLY A 195 14.34 -10.11 -4.95
N VAL A 196 13.58 -9.35 -4.18
CA VAL A 196 13.11 -9.72 -2.84
C VAL A 196 11.59 -9.66 -2.81
N ASN A 197 10.98 -10.60 -2.08
CA ASN A 197 9.54 -10.64 -1.86
C ASN A 197 9.26 -10.30 -0.40
N TYR A 198 8.44 -9.28 -0.17
CA TYR A 198 7.89 -9.00 1.15
C TYR A 198 6.49 -9.55 1.24
N THR A 199 6.29 -10.53 2.11
CA THR A 199 4.97 -11.10 2.38
C THR A 199 4.37 -10.45 3.62
N ILE A 200 3.18 -9.89 3.46
CA ILE A 200 2.34 -9.40 4.53
C ILE A 200 1.24 -10.44 4.75
N ASN A 201 1.35 -11.15 5.87
CA ASN A 201 0.34 -12.10 6.33
C ASN A 201 -0.41 -11.50 7.52
N GLY A 202 -1.73 -11.66 7.54
CA GLY A 202 -2.52 -11.21 8.68
C GLY A 202 -3.93 -11.75 8.67
N THR A 203 -4.59 -11.62 9.81
CA THR A 203 -6.04 -11.77 9.94
C THR A 203 -6.68 -10.40 9.90
N LEU A 204 -7.87 -10.29 9.29
CA LEU A 204 -8.70 -9.08 9.39
C LEU A 204 -9.24 -8.97 10.82
N SER A 205 -8.46 -8.41 11.74
CA SER A 205 -8.85 -8.25 13.14
C SER A 205 -9.14 -6.79 13.49
N ARG A 206 -9.71 -6.56 14.68
CA ARG A 206 -9.99 -5.22 15.22
C ARG A 206 -8.75 -4.30 15.11
N PRO A 207 -8.90 -3.02 14.72
CA PRO A 207 -7.83 -2.05 14.91
C PRO A 207 -7.54 -1.93 16.41
N ASN A 208 -6.29 -2.18 16.81
CA ASN A 208 -5.85 -1.90 18.18
C ASN A 208 -5.72 -0.38 18.35
N PHE A 209 -6.77 0.26 18.83
CA PHE A 209 -6.68 1.62 19.34
C PHE A 209 -5.98 1.56 20.71
N GLN A 210 -4.80 2.17 20.82
CA GLN A 210 -4.13 2.35 22.11
C GLN A 210 -5.11 3.05 23.07
N GLY A 211 -5.58 2.32 24.09
CA GLY A 211 -6.49 2.85 25.12
C GLY A 211 -7.77 2.04 25.40
N SER A 212 -8.08 0.98 24.65
CA SER A 212 -9.23 0.12 24.98
C SER A 212 -8.84 -0.92 26.06
N PRO A 213 -9.53 -0.95 27.23
CA PRO A 213 -9.34 -2.02 28.19
C PRO A 213 -9.93 -3.33 27.66
N ASN A 214 -9.27 -4.44 27.99
CA ASN A 214 -9.70 -5.81 27.69
C ASN A 214 -11.10 -6.12 28.24
#